data_AF-A0A0X3NS02-F1
#
_entry.id   AF-A0A0X3NS02-F1
#
_cell.length_a   1.000
_cell.length_b   1.000
_cell.length_c   1.000
_cell.angle_alpha   90.00
_cell.angle_beta   90.00
_cell.angle_gamma   90.00
#
_symmetry.space_group_name_H-M   'P 1'
#
loop_
_entity.id
_entity.type
_entity.pdbx_description
1 polymer ?
#
loop_
_entity_poly.entity_id
_entity_poly.type
_entity_poly.pdbx_seq_one_letter_code
_entity_poly.pdbx_strand_id
1 'polypeptide(L)'
;MSHIAQAVKPRYHFAASAGLFYERKPYRNHRVLQEKERHVTRFIGLAEVGNKENLKYLYALKVTPVEKMSRSELVAQPPDATDNPYWDQLKKIIRPPPKETEVQTEQFFYALPAKRSGKDQSNREDGGRRKSWKLRKFADGTPSDDTDDKSVNTNNPPVRNTQDGCWFCLGNPQVAKHLVVTIATQAYLAMPRGPLVKDHLLILTVGHYQNWMACPVSVRKDIDSYKTSLRAMYKAEGKAMVAFERNFKTHHYQLQVIPVPFCVAAEVKKAFLTLSQTLEGSPCRLESLPKSAALEDVRLP
;
A
#
# COMPACT_ATOMS: atom_id res chain seq x y z
N MET A 1 7.67 10.16 15.53
CA MET A 1 7.05 11.41 15.04
C MET A 1 7.52 11.82 13.64
N SER A 2 8.82 11.80 13.33
CA SER A 2 9.35 12.24 12.02
C SER A 2 8.75 11.51 10.81
N HIS A 3 8.60 10.17 10.87
CA HIS A 3 8.03 9.39 9.76
C HIS A 3 6.54 9.70 9.50
N ILE A 4 5.75 9.96 10.55
CA ILE A 4 4.32 10.31 10.42
C ILE A 4 4.17 11.68 9.77
N ALA A 5 4.94 12.67 10.25
CA ALA A 5 4.93 14.01 9.67
C ALA A 5 5.32 14.00 8.19
N GLN A 6 6.26 13.14 7.79
CA GLN A 6 6.63 12.95 6.40
C GLN A 6 5.55 12.26 5.55
N ALA A 7 4.86 11.26 6.11
CA ALA A 7 3.82 10.52 5.40
C ALA A 7 2.53 11.34 5.23
N VAL A 8 2.05 11.95 6.32
CA VAL A 8 0.79 12.70 6.36
C VAL A 8 0.95 14.10 5.79
N LYS A 9 2.17 14.67 5.82
CA LYS A 9 2.46 16.03 5.34
C LYS A 9 1.47 17.04 5.92
N PRO A 10 1.41 17.23 7.25
CA PRO A 10 0.40 18.11 7.86
C PRO A 10 0.65 19.59 7.51
N ARG A 11 -0.36 20.46 7.53
CA ARG A 11 -0.13 21.92 7.38
C ARG A 11 0.50 22.56 8.62
N TYR A 12 0.14 22.03 9.80
CA TYR A 12 0.67 22.46 11.09
C TYR A 12 1.09 21.23 11.88
N HIS A 13 2.26 21.28 12.51
CA HIS A 13 2.81 20.22 13.33
C HIS A 13 3.20 20.81 14.68
N PHE A 14 2.49 20.40 15.74
CA PHE A 14 2.76 20.83 17.11
C PHE A 14 3.52 19.75 17.88
N ALA A 15 4.47 20.18 18.71
CA ALA A 15 5.15 19.31 19.67
C ALA A 15 5.22 20.03 21.02
N ALA A 16 4.92 19.33 22.11
CA ALA A 16 5.00 19.89 23.46
C ALA A 16 5.91 19.07 24.40
N SER A 17 6.47 17.97 23.92
CA SER A 17 7.20 17.00 24.75
C SER A 17 8.54 17.49 25.28
N ALA A 18 9.09 18.58 24.75
CA ALA A 18 10.38 19.12 25.14
C ALA A 18 10.29 20.26 26.17
N GLY A 19 9.07 20.72 26.50
CA GLY A 19 8.85 21.82 27.44
C GLY A 19 9.42 23.18 27.01
N LEU A 20 9.78 23.33 25.72
CA LEU A 20 10.44 24.51 25.15
C LEU A 20 9.63 25.09 23.99
N PHE A 21 9.57 26.42 23.92
CA PHE A 21 8.99 27.10 22.76
C PHE A 21 10.00 27.13 21.61
N TYR A 22 9.60 26.65 20.43
CA TYR A 22 10.44 26.70 19.23
C TYR A 22 9.59 26.80 17.96
N GLU A 23 9.79 27.85 17.18
CA GLU A 23 9.12 28.02 15.89
C GLU A 23 10.11 27.88 14.75
N ARG A 24 9.88 26.89 13.87
CA ARG A 24 10.72 26.66 12.70
C ARG A 24 10.16 27.43 11.51
N LYS A 25 11.05 27.92 10.64
CA LYS A 25 10.69 28.30 9.27
C LYS A 25 9.87 27.20 8.58
N PRO A 26 8.83 27.55 7.81
CA PRO A 26 8.01 26.55 7.11
C PRO A 26 8.88 25.64 6.25
N TYR A 27 8.47 24.38 6.08
CA TYR A 27 9.17 23.46 5.20
C TYR A 27 8.26 22.90 4.09
N ARG A 28 8.86 22.65 2.91
CA ARG A 28 8.16 22.14 1.73
C ARG A 28 7.80 20.66 1.88
N ASN A 29 6.63 20.27 1.39
CA ASN A 29 6.21 18.85 1.34
C ASN A 29 6.41 18.19 -0.03
N HIS A 30 7.13 18.88 -0.92
CA HIS A 30 7.49 18.43 -2.25
C HIS A 30 8.94 18.83 -2.54
N ARG A 31 9.60 18.09 -3.42
CA ARG A 31 10.94 18.46 -3.91
C ARG A 31 10.82 19.45 -5.06
N VAL A 32 11.47 20.60 -4.92
CA VAL A 32 11.48 21.68 -5.91
C VAL A 32 12.00 21.12 -7.24
N LEU A 33 11.31 21.43 -8.34
CA LEU A 33 11.59 20.95 -9.72
C LEU A 33 11.42 19.43 -9.97
N GLN A 34 11.25 18.59 -8.95
CA GLN A 34 11.08 17.13 -9.12
C GLN A 34 9.63 16.68 -8.93
N GLU A 35 8.88 17.36 -8.05
CA GLU A 35 7.52 17.01 -7.69
C GLU A 35 6.57 18.19 -7.90
N LYS A 36 5.28 17.89 -8.11
CA LYS A 36 4.23 18.93 -8.14
C LYS A 36 4.18 19.68 -6.81
N GLU A 37 3.97 20.99 -6.89
CA GLU A 37 3.85 21.86 -5.74
C GLU A 37 2.75 21.38 -4.78
N ARG A 38 3.09 21.40 -3.49
CA ARG A 38 2.23 21.00 -2.37
C ARG A 38 2.35 22.02 -1.26
N HIS A 39 1.35 22.08 -0.40
CA HIS A 39 1.34 22.93 0.78
C HIS A 39 2.58 22.73 1.66
N VAL A 40 2.95 23.80 2.37
CA VAL A 40 4.03 23.77 3.36
C VAL A 40 3.53 23.29 4.72
N THR A 41 4.46 22.81 5.55
CA THR A 41 4.20 22.55 6.97
C THR A 41 4.86 23.60 7.83
N ARG A 42 4.14 24.11 8.83
CA ARG A 42 4.65 24.96 9.91
C ARG A 42 4.83 24.12 11.18
N PHE A 43 6.02 24.14 11.77
CA PHE A 43 6.33 23.39 12.99
C PHE A 43 6.44 24.34 14.18
N ILE A 44 5.72 24.03 15.25
CA ILE A 44 5.66 24.84 16.47
C ILE A 44 5.84 23.91 17.69
N GLY A 45 6.91 24.13 18.43
CA GLY A 45 7.17 23.60 19.75
C GLY A 45 6.53 24.51 20.81
N LEU A 46 5.76 23.95 21.74
CA LEU A 46 5.16 24.68 22.85
C LEU A 46 5.86 24.35 24.17
N ALA A 47 5.99 25.36 25.03
CA ALA A 47 6.51 25.20 26.39
C ALA A 47 5.43 24.71 27.39
N GLU A 48 5.87 24.33 28.58
CA GLU A 48 4.97 23.96 29.69
C GLU A 48 4.23 25.17 30.26
N VAL A 49 3.02 24.94 30.78
CA VAL A 49 2.22 25.97 31.46
C VAL A 49 2.87 26.32 32.79
N GLY A 50 3.02 27.61 33.09
CA GLY A 50 3.64 28.06 34.34
C GLY A 50 5.16 27.90 34.38
N ASN A 51 5.80 27.80 33.22
CA ASN A 51 7.26 27.74 33.15
C ASN A 51 7.90 29.04 33.69
N LYS A 52 9.05 28.90 34.35
CA LYS A 52 9.76 30.02 35.02
C LYS A 52 10.30 31.07 34.05
N GLU A 53 10.52 30.68 32.80
CA GLU A 53 11.11 31.51 31.75
C GLU A 53 10.06 32.28 30.93
N ASN A 54 8.77 32.19 31.28
CA ASN A 54 7.64 32.76 30.54
C ASN A 54 7.66 32.45 29.02
N LEU A 55 8.18 31.29 28.64
CA LEU A 55 8.15 30.77 27.28
C LEU A 55 6.71 30.56 26.82
N LYS A 56 6.47 30.74 25.52
CA LYS A 56 5.14 30.62 24.94
C LYS A 56 4.63 29.18 25.05
N TYR A 57 3.59 28.99 25.85
CA TYR A 57 2.87 27.73 26.02
C TYR A 57 1.53 27.70 25.25
N LEU A 58 1.12 28.83 24.67
CA LEU A 58 -0.12 28.99 23.90
C LEU A 58 0.19 29.58 22.52
N TYR A 59 -0.50 29.09 21.48
CA TYR A 59 -0.38 29.59 20.12
C TYR A 59 -1.76 29.69 19.44
N ALA A 60 -2.15 30.90 19.05
CA ALA A 60 -3.42 31.14 18.36
C ALA A 60 -3.27 30.97 16.85
N LEU A 61 -4.17 30.22 16.21
CA LEU A 61 -4.18 30.03 14.75
C LEU A 61 -5.52 30.42 14.13
N LYS A 62 -5.44 31.11 12.99
CA LYS A 62 -6.56 31.26 12.07
C LYS A 62 -6.49 30.15 11.03
N VAL A 63 -7.19 29.05 11.25
CA VAL A 63 -7.19 27.89 10.35
C VAL A 63 -8.43 27.93 9.45
N THR A 64 -8.22 28.10 8.14
CA THR A 64 -9.27 27.82 7.16
C THR A 64 -9.19 26.35 6.74
N PRO A 65 -10.31 25.59 6.78
CA PRO A 65 -10.37 24.21 6.31
C PRO A 65 -9.91 24.09 4.85
N VAL A 66 -9.24 22.98 4.51
CA VAL A 66 -8.68 22.76 3.17
C VAL A 66 -9.75 22.74 2.08
N GLU A 67 -10.95 22.24 2.39
CA GLU A 67 -12.09 22.22 1.47
C GLU A 67 -12.56 23.62 1.05
N LYS A 68 -12.35 24.62 1.90
CA LYS A 68 -12.74 26.02 1.65
C LYS A 68 -11.62 26.87 1.06
N MET A 69 -10.47 26.26 0.74
CA MET A 69 -9.32 26.96 0.15
C MET A 69 -9.21 26.68 -1.33
N SER A 70 -8.81 27.68 -2.11
CA SER A 70 -8.44 27.46 -3.50
C SER A 70 -7.12 26.67 -3.59
N ARG A 71 -6.93 25.95 -4.70
CA ARG A 71 -5.71 25.15 -4.91
C ARG A 71 -4.46 26.04 -4.94
N SER A 72 -4.55 27.24 -5.52
CA SER A 72 -3.46 28.22 -5.59
C SER A 72 -3.05 28.72 -4.21
N GLU A 73 -4.01 29.05 -3.35
CA GLU A 73 -3.73 29.44 -1.96
C GLU A 73 -3.09 28.30 -1.15
N LEU A 74 -3.55 27.07 -1.37
CA LEU A 74 -3.04 25.90 -0.64
C LEU A 74 -1.57 25.60 -0.97
N VAL A 75 -1.16 25.78 -2.23
CA VAL A 75 0.21 25.50 -2.69
C VAL A 75 1.12 26.72 -2.62
N ALA A 76 0.62 27.89 -2.22
CA ALA A 76 1.42 29.09 -2.06
C ALA A 76 2.60 28.84 -1.11
N GLN A 77 3.81 29.14 -1.59
CA GLN A 77 5.05 28.93 -0.83
C GLN A 77 5.49 30.25 -0.19
N PRO A 78 5.66 30.30 1.13
CA PRO A 78 6.32 31.43 1.77
C PRO A 78 7.75 31.61 1.24
N PRO A 79 8.26 32.86 1.13
CA PRO A 79 9.60 33.13 0.61
C PRO A 79 10.71 32.53 1.48
N ASP A 80 10.45 32.33 2.77
CA ASP A 80 11.37 31.76 3.75
C ASP A 80 11.25 30.23 3.88
N ALA A 81 10.45 29.58 3.02
CA ALA A 81 10.26 28.14 3.09
C ALA A 81 11.59 27.39 2.86
N THR A 82 11.83 26.43 3.74
CA THR A 82 13.01 25.56 3.74
C THR A 82 12.67 24.18 3.18
N ASP A 83 13.69 23.40 2.90
CA ASP A 83 13.52 22.00 2.54
C ASP A 83 13.04 21.15 3.73
N ASN A 84 12.38 20.04 3.42
CA ASN A 84 11.82 19.17 4.44
C ASN A 84 12.95 18.55 5.29
N PRO A 85 12.98 18.78 6.61
CA PRO A 85 14.05 18.25 7.48
C PRO A 85 14.05 16.72 7.59
N TYR A 86 12.99 16.05 7.14
CA TYR A 86 12.86 14.60 7.24
C TYR A 86 13.34 13.84 5.99
N TRP A 87 13.72 14.53 4.90
CA TRP A 87 14.14 13.86 3.66
C TRP A 87 15.37 12.96 3.83
N ASP A 88 16.38 13.42 4.59
CA ASP A 88 17.63 12.67 4.77
C ASP A 88 17.57 11.64 5.90
N GLN A 89 16.58 11.74 6.80
CA GLN A 89 16.39 10.75 7.87
C GLN A 89 16.01 9.37 7.31
N LEU A 90 15.33 9.32 6.16
CA LEU A 90 15.04 8.06 5.47
C LEU A 90 16.26 7.40 4.83
N LYS A 91 17.26 8.16 4.34
CA LYS A 91 18.47 7.56 3.75
C LYS A 91 19.31 6.77 4.78
N LYS A 92 19.19 7.12 6.07
CA LYS A 92 19.87 6.43 7.18
C LYS A 92 19.08 5.23 7.71
N ILE A 93 17.73 5.29 7.62
CA ILE A 93 16.84 4.19 8.03
C ILE A 93 16.73 3.13 6.93
N ILE A 94 16.75 3.56 5.67
CA ILE A 94 16.87 2.70 4.49
C ILE A 94 18.35 2.53 4.20
N ARG A 95 19.04 1.66 4.94
CA ARG A 95 20.28 1.08 4.41
C ARG A 95 19.91 0.42 3.08
N PRO A 96 20.64 0.63 1.97
CA PRO A 96 20.52 -0.29 0.85
C PRO A 96 20.76 -1.69 1.43
N PRO A 97 19.93 -2.70 1.10
CA PRO A 97 20.19 -4.05 1.57
C PRO A 97 21.64 -4.40 1.22
N PRO A 98 22.38 -5.08 2.11
CA PRO A 98 23.68 -5.62 1.73
C PRO A 98 23.46 -6.40 0.43
N LYS A 99 24.36 -6.23 -0.55
CA LYS A 99 24.36 -7.11 -1.72
C LYS A 99 24.55 -8.52 -1.17
N GLU A 100 23.46 -9.26 -1.04
CA GLU A 100 23.48 -10.65 -0.63
C GLU A 100 24.31 -11.38 -1.68
N THR A 101 25.53 -11.75 -1.29
CA THR A 101 26.29 -12.78 -1.99
C THR A 101 25.41 -14.01 -2.05
N GLU A 102 25.21 -14.51 -3.27
CA GLU A 102 24.40 -15.69 -3.61
C GLU A 102 24.48 -16.76 -2.52
N VAL A 103 23.47 -16.81 -1.66
CA VAL A 103 23.11 -18.06 -1.01
C VAL A 103 22.22 -18.77 -2.02
N GLN A 104 22.82 -19.73 -2.71
CA GLN A 104 22.10 -20.66 -3.58
C GLN A 104 21.07 -21.42 -2.74
N THR A 105 19.84 -20.92 -2.69
CA THR A 105 18.68 -21.76 -2.37
C THR A 105 17.92 -21.98 -3.67
N GLU A 106 17.94 -23.22 -4.13
CA GLU A 106 17.20 -23.69 -5.29
C GLU A 106 15.70 -23.44 -5.11
N GLN A 107 15.22 -22.31 -5.62
CA GLN A 107 13.79 -22.03 -5.75
C GLN A 107 13.40 -22.31 -7.21
N PHE A 108 12.65 -23.39 -7.39
CA PHE A 108 12.03 -23.75 -8.66
C PHE A 108 10.99 -22.70 -9.06
N PHE A 109 11.42 -21.69 -9.82
CA PHE A 109 10.52 -20.84 -10.60
C PHE A 109 10.07 -21.60 -11.84
N TYR A 110 8.76 -21.76 -12.02
CA TYR A 110 8.17 -22.28 -13.25
C TYR A 110 8.63 -21.42 -14.44
N ALA A 111 9.45 -22.02 -15.29
CA ALA A 111 10.05 -21.39 -16.45
C ALA A 111 9.00 -21.13 -17.55
N LEU A 112 8.78 -19.85 -17.87
CA LEU A 112 8.46 -19.46 -19.25
C LEU A 112 9.74 -19.61 -20.08
N PRO A 113 9.69 -20.09 -21.34
CA PRO A 113 10.90 -20.44 -22.08
C PRO A 113 11.72 -19.19 -22.40
N ALA A 114 12.84 -19.03 -21.69
CA ALA A 114 13.90 -18.10 -22.03
C ALA A 114 14.55 -18.56 -23.35
N LYS A 115 14.65 -17.65 -24.32
CA LYS A 115 15.41 -17.85 -25.55
C LYS A 115 16.82 -18.29 -25.21
N ARG A 116 17.23 -19.42 -25.80
CA ARG A 116 18.59 -19.98 -25.75
C ARG A 116 19.61 -18.93 -26.20
N SER A 117 20.52 -18.55 -25.32
CA SER A 117 21.81 -17.96 -25.67
C SER A 117 22.77 -19.09 -26.02
N GLY A 118 23.07 -19.25 -27.32
CA GLY A 118 24.15 -20.11 -27.81
C GLY A 118 25.47 -19.35 -27.75
N LYS A 119 26.49 -20.02 -27.20
CA LYS A 119 27.85 -19.55 -26.96
C LYS A 119 28.70 -19.61 -28.23
N ASP A 120 29.53 -18.57 -28.41
CA ASP A 120 30.80 -18.45 -29.14
C ASP A 120 31.16 -19.43 -30.29
N GLN A 121 31.56 -18.87 -31.45
CA GLN A 121 32.98 -18.83 -31.85
C GLN A 121 33.25 -18.06 -33.16
N SER A 122 34.35 -17.30 -33.12
CA SER A 122 35.30 -16.95 -34.19
C SER A 122 35.14 -15.66 -35.03
N ASN A 123 36.18 -14.83 -34.85
CA ASN A 123 37.01 -14.08 -35.82
C ASN A 123 36.53 -12.85 -36.62
N ARG A 124 37.30 -11.77 -36.37
CA ARG A 124 37.90 -10.78 -37.29
C ARG A 124 37.03 -9.79 -38.07
N GLU A 125 37.27 -8.53 -37.70
CA GLU A 125 37.50 -7.33 -38.51
C GLU A 125 36.45 -6.84 -39.52
N ASP A 126 36.09 -5.58 -39.29
CA ASP A 126 35.94 -4.49 -40.26
C ASP A 126 34.53 -3.90 -40.48
N GLY A 127 34.55 -2.57 -40.54
CA GLY A 127 33.60 -1.61 -41.08
C GLY A 127 32.11 -1.96 -41.24
N GLY A 128 31.28 -1.19 -40.53
CA GLY A 128 30.20 -0.47 -41.20
C GLY A 128 28.76 -0.85 -40.88
N ARG A 129 27.99 0.21 -40.56
CA ARG A 129 26.60 0.45 -40.96
C ARG A 129 25.52 -0.52 -40.44
N ARG A 130 24.86 -0.07 -39.37
CA ARG A 130 23.52 -0.47 -38.93
C ARG A 130 22.55 -0.65 -40.12
N LYS A 131 21.99 -1.84 -40.29
CA LYS A 131 20.74 -2.07 -41.03
C LYS A 131 19.81 -2.99 -40.23
N SER A 132 18.66 -2.43 -39.86
CA SER A 132 17.48 -3.12 -39.34
C SER A 132 16.92 -4.05 -40.42
N TRP A 133 16.85 -5.35 -40.16
CA TRP A 133 16.21 -6.31 -41.05
C TRP A 133 14.79 -6.60 -40.57
N LYS A 134 13.81 -6.11 -41.34
CA LYS A 134 12.40 -6.48 -41.28
C LYS A 134 12.25 -7.91 -41.80
N LEU A 135 11.60 -8.78 -41.02
CA LEU A 135 11.12 -10.07 -41.52
C LEU A 135 9.63 -9.95 -41.89
N ARG A 136 9.35 -10.22 -43.16
CA ARG A 136 8.02 -10.23 -43.79
C ARG A 136 7.18 -11.39 -43.25
N LYS A 137 5.89 -11.14 -42.99
CA LYS A 137 4.87 -12.19 -42.91
C LYS A 137 4.43 -12.56 -44.33
N PHE A 138 4.24 -13.85 -44.56
CA PHE A 138 3.64 -14.41 -45.77
C PHE A 138 2.15 -14.07 -45.87
N ALA A 139 1.68 -14.03 -47.11
CA ALA A 139 0.40 -13.51 -47.57
C ALA A 139 -0.66 -14.61 -47.82
N ASP A 140 -1.92 -14.18 -47.85
CA ASP A 140 -3.02 -14.70 -48.69
C ASP A 140 -4.08 -13.56 -48.78
N GLY A 141 -4.13 -12.80 -49.90
CA GLY A 141 -5.22 -12.81 -50.91
C GLY A 141 -6.43 -11.95 -50.45
N THR A 142 -6.91 -10.84 -51.04
CA THR A 142 -7.11 -10.35 -52.43
C THR A 142 -7.25 -8.79 -52.42
N PRO A 143 -7.37 -8.06 -53.58
CA PRO A 143 -7.04 -6.62 -53.70
C PRO A 143 -8.23 -5.63 -53.82
N SER A 144 -7.87 -4.34 -53.72
CA SER A 144 -8.66 -3.08 -53.87
C SER A 144 -9.28 -2.59 -52.56
N ASP A 145 -9.28 -1.31 -52.21
CA ASP A 145 -9.16 -0.08 -52.99
C ASP A 145 -8.51 1.01 -52.12
N ASP A 146 -7.83 1.95 -52.75
CA ASP A 146 -7.10 3.05 -52.12
C ASP A 146 -8.06 4.03 -51.43
N THR A 147 -7.84 4.34 -50.15
CA THR A 147 -8.03 5.70 -49.62
C THR A 147 -7.28 5.87 -48.29
N ASP A 148 -6.40 6.87 -48.29
CA ASP A 148 -5.68 7.40 -47.15
C ASP A 148 -6.63 7.85 -46.02
N ASP A 149 -6.52 7.25 -44.83
CA ASP A 149 -6.87 7.97 -43.60
C ASP A 149 -5.90 7.64 -42.46
N LYS A 150 -5.06 8.62 -42.13
CA LYS A 150 -4.22 8.65 -40.93
C LYS A 150 -5.03 9.27 -39.79
N SER A 151 -5.74 8.47 -39.02
CA SER A 151 -6.17 8.85 -37.66
C SER A 151 -5.44 8.03 -36.61
N VAL A 152 -4.31 8.60 -36.15
CA VAL A 152 -3.61 8.18 -34.93
C VAL A 152 -4.50 8.53 -33.74
N ASN A 153 -5.27 7.56 -33.24
CA ASN A 153 -6.03 7.73 -32.00
C ASN A 153 -5.08 7.54 -30.79
N THR A 154 -4.31 8.58 -30.48
CA THR A 154 -3.58 8.73 -29.22
C THR A 154 -4.54 9.04 -28.09
N ASN A 155 -5.24 8.04 -27.55
CA ASN A 155 -6.05 8.21 -26.34
C ASN A 155 -6.31 6.92 -25.56
N ASN A 156 -5.34 5.99 -25.51
CA ASN A 156 -5.34 4.99 -24.45
C ASN A 156 -4.20 5.32 -23.46
N PRO A 157 -4.50 5.69 -22.20
CA PRO A 157 -3.46 5.80 -21.19
C PRO A 157 -2.78 4.43 -21.05
N PRO A 158 -1.45 4.39 -20.79
CA PRO A 158 -0.76 3.14 -20.60
C PRO A 158 -1.45 2.41 -19.44
N VAL A 159 -1.87 1.16 -19.69
CA VAL A 159 -2.38 0.27 -18.64
C VAL A 159 -1.25 0.12 -17.62
N ARG A 160 -1.32 0.89 -16.54
CA ARG A 160 -0.38 0.76 -15.43
C ARG A 160 -0.54 -0.66 -14.91
N ASN A 161 0.54 -1.42 -14.91
CA ASN A 161 0.58 -2.71 -14.24
C ASN A 161 0.14 -2.47 -12.78
N THR A 162 -1.02 -3.01 -12.41
CA THR A 162 -1.62 -2.87 -11.07
C THR A 162 -0.72 -3.42 -9.95
N GLN A 163 0.35 -4.12 -10.32
CA GLN A 163 1.28 -4.79 -9.43
C GLN A 163 2.37 -3.88 -8.86
N ASP A 164 2.80 -2.84 -9.60
CA ASP A 164 3.95 -2.00 -9.20
C ASP A 164 3.66 -1.14 -7.95
N GLY A 165 2.38 -0.95 -7.62
CA GLY A 165 1.91 -0.21 -6.44
C GLY A 165 1.32 -1.07 -5.32
N CYS A 166 1.25 -2.40 -5.48
CA CYS A 166 0.57 -3.26 -4.53
C CYS A 166 1.46 -3.65 -3.34
N TRP A 167 1.02 -3.35 -2.12
CA TRP A 167 1.77 -3.58 -0.88
C TRP A 167 1.72 -5.03 -0.36
N PHE A 168 0.93 -5.88 -1.01
CA PHE A 168 0.73 -7.29 -0.63
C PHE A 168 1.29 -8.25 -1.69
N CYS A 169 1.89 -7.73 -2.76
CA CYS A 169 2.49 -8.59 -3.77
C CYS A 169 3.89 -9.03 -3.38
N LEU A 170 4.09 -10.33 -3.27
CA LEU A 170 5.41 -10.91 -3.02
C LEU A 170 6.43 -10.56 -4.13
N GLY A 171 5.94 -10.31 -5.36
CA GLY A 171 6.76 -9.83 -6.48
C GLY A 171 7.14 -8.34 -6.44
N ASN A 172 6.52 -7.55 -5.57
CA ASN A 172 6.87 -6.13 -5.41
C ASN A 172 8.05 -6.00 -4.42
N PRO A 173 9.21 -5.44 -4.85
CA PRO A 173 10.39 -5.32 -4.00
C PRO A 173 10.19 -4.42 -2.77
N GLN A 174 9.14 -3.60 -2.72
CA GLN A 174 8.79 -2.75 -1.57
C GLN A 174 8.02 -3.48 -0.46
N VAL A 175 7.62 -4.74 -0.69
CA VAL A 175 6.90 -5.54 0.30
C VAL A 175 7.83 -6.00 1.42
N ALA A 176 7.34 -5.87 2.65
CA ALA A 176 8.06 -6.24 3.85
C ALA A 176 8.09 -7.76 4.01
N LYS A 177 9.02 -8.42 3.32
CA LYS A 177 9.17 -9.89 3.34
C LYS A 177 9.38 -10.45 4.75
N HIS A 178 10.00 -9.66 5.64
CA HIS A 178 10.23 -10.02 7.04
C HIS A 178 8.94 -10.12 7.89
N LEU A 179 7.79 -9.68 7.36
CA LEU A 179 6.49 -9.84 8.03
C LEU A 179 5.74 -11.08 7.55
N VAL A 180 6.25 -11.80 6.54
CA VAL A 180 5.65 -13.06 6.09
C VAL A 180 5.95 -14.15 7.11
N VAL A 181 4.91 -14.84 7.56
CA VAL A 181 5.00 -15.91 8.56
C VAL A 181 5.12 -17.26 7.86
N THR A 182 4.27 -17.52 6.87
CA THR A 182 4.27 -18.77 6.08
C THR A 182 3.61 -18.54 4.73
N ILE A 183 4.01 -19.32 3.74
CA ILE A 183 3.49 -19.28 2.37
C ILE A 183 2.98 -20.68 2.02
N ALA A 184 1.71 -20.78 1.62
CA ALA A 184 1.14 -21.99 1.03
C ALA A 184 1.17 -21.87 -0.50
N THR A 185 0.40 -22.70 -1.21
CA THR A 185 0.42 -22.72 -2.67
C THR A 185 -0.16 -21.44 -3.27
N GLN A 186 -1.26 -20.93 -2.70
CA GLN A 186 -2.08 -19.86 -3.28
C GLN A 186 -2.44 -18.75 -2.28
N ALA A 187 -2.16 -18.95 -0.99
CA ALA A 187 -2.31 -17.94 0.05
C ALA A 187 -1.11 -17.95 1.00
N TYR A 188 -0.91 -16.85 1.72
CA TYR A 188 0.15 -16.71 2.71
C TYR A 188 -0.32 -15.94 3.93
N LEU A 189 0.36 -16.17 5.05
CA LEU A 189 0.15 -15.44 6.30
C LEU A 189 1.22 -14.37 6.46
N ALA A 190 0.80 -13.20 6.93
CA ALA A 190 1.72 -12.13 7.29
C ALA A 190 1.25 -11.35 8.51
N MET A 191 2.19 -10.73 9.20
CA MET A 191 1.90 -9.73 10.22
C MET A 191 1.61 -8.37 9.57
N PRO A 192 0.60 -7.62 10.04
CA PRO A 192 0.38 -6.25 9.59
C PRO A 192 1.46 -5.30 10.12
N ARG A 193 1.74 -4.22 9.40
CA ARG A 193 2.67 -3.17 9.84
C ARG A 193 2.20 -2.38 11.07
N GLY A 194 0.91 -2.48 11.39
CA GLY A 194 0.26 -1.84 12.54
C GLY A 194 -0.77 -2.80 13.15
N PRO A 195 -0.33 -3.80 13.92
CA PRO A 195 -1.24 -4.75 14.53
C PRO A 195 -2.14 -4.08 15.57
N LEU A 196 -3.40 -4.50 15.65
CA LEU A 196 -4.35 -4.01 16.66
C LEU A 196 -4.10 -4.69 18.02
N VAL A 197 -3.62 -5.93 17.97
CA VAL A 197 -3.18 -6.73 19.12
C VAL A 197 -1.92 -7.49 18.72
N LYS A 198 -1.10 -7.91 19.69
CA LYS A 198 0.19 -8.58 19.44
C LYS A 198 0.10 -9.72 18.41
N ASP A 199 -0.98 -10.50 18.48
CA ASP A 199 -1.17 -11.69 17.66
C ASP A 199 -2.11 -11.42 16.47
N HIS A 200 -2.14 -10.19 15.96
CA HIS A 200 -2.90 -9.84 14.76
C HIS A 200 -2.21 -10.39 13.51
N LEU A 201 -2.92 -11.21 12.73
CA LEU A 201 -2.43 -11.77 11.46
C LEU A 201 -3.31 -11.40 10.27
N LEU A 202 -2.72 -11.45 9.08
CA LEU A 202 -3.39 -11.28 7.79
C LEU A 202 -3.32 -12.58 7.01
N ILE A 203 -4.45 -13.03 6.45
CA ILE A 203 -4.47 -14.02 5.37
C ILE A 203 -4.57 -13.26 4.05
N LEU A 204 -3.58 -13.46 3.19
CA LEU A 204 -3.42 -12.76 1.91
C LEU A 204 -3.31 -13.79 0.79
N THR A 205 -3.81 -13.45 -0.40
CA THR A 205 -3.64 -14.30 -1.58
C THR A 205 -2.27 -14.07 -2.20
N VAL A 206 -1.68 -15.10 -2.82
CA VAL A 206 -0.44 -14.92 -3.61
C VAL A 206 -0.75 -14.14 -4.89
N GLY A 207 -1.86 -14.48 -5.56
CA GLY A 207 -2.38 -13.76 -6.73
C GLY A 207 -3.19 -12.51 -6.36
N HIS A 208 -3.43 -11.64 -7.34
CA HIS A 208 -4.31 -10.49 -7.19
C HIS A 208 -5.78 -10.88 -7.33
N TYR A 209 -6.46 -10.97 -6.20
CA TYR A 209 -7.92 -11.04 -6.13
C TYR A 209 -8.40 -9.86 -5.31
N GLN A 210 -9.45 -9.16 -5.74
CA GLN A 210 -9.93 -7.99 -5.00
C GLN A 210 -10.68 -8.38 -3.72
N ASN A 211 -11.50 -9.44 -3.80
CA ASN A 211 -12.42 -9.86 -2.74
C ASN A 211 -12.52 -11.38 -2.70
N TRP A 212 -13.17 -11.92 -1.66
CA TRP A 212 -13.40 -13.36 -1.50
C TRP A 212 -14.08 -14.00 -2.71
N MET A 213 -15.04 -13.31 -3.30
CA MET A 213 -15.83 -13.82 -4.43
C MET A 213 -14.97 -14.05 -5.68
N ALA A 214 -14.00 -13.17 -5.91
CA ALA A 214 -13.05 -13.29 -7.01
C ALA A 214 -12.03 -14.43 -6.82
N CYS A 215 -11.91 -14.99 -5.62
CA CYS A 215 -10.95 -16.05 -5.33
C CYS A 215 -11.43 -17.40 -5.90
N PRO A 216 -10.62 -18.11 -6.72
CA PRO A 216 -10.88 -19.48 -7.14
C PRO A 216 -10.93 -20.47 -5.98
N VAL A 217 -11.51 -21.65 -6.23
CA VAL A 217 -11.65 -22.72 -5.22
C VAL A 217 -10.31 -23.13 -4.60
N SER A 218 -9.24 -23.18 -5.40
CA SER A 218 -7.89 -23.51 -4.92
C SER A 218 -7.39 -22.49 -3.89
N VAL A 219 -7.60 -21.20 -4.13
CA VAL A 219 -7.24 -20.11 -3.22
C VAL A 219 -8.10 -20.17 -1.95
N ARG A 220 -9.41 -20.39 -2.10
CA ARG A 220 -10.34 -20.51 -0.96
C ARG A 220 -9.95 -21.66 -0.03
N LYS A 221 -9.54 -22.81 -0.60
CA LYS A 221 -9.06 -23.97 0.16
C LYS A 221 -7.87 -23.64 1.06
N ASP A 222 -6.87 -22.94 0.54
CA ASP A 222 -5.71 -22.51 1.32
C ASP A 222 -6.10 -21.52 2.43
N ILE A 223 -6.99 -20.56 2.13
CA ILE A 223 -7.50 -19.62 3.13
C ILE A 223 -8.25 -20.34 4.25
N ASP A 224 -9.10 -21.32 3.92
CA ASP A 224 -9.87 -22.07 4.92
C ASP A 224 -9.00 -23.02 5.75
N SER A 225 -7.93 -23.56 5.16
CA SER A 225 -6.90 -24.29 5.91
C SER A 225 -6.24 -23.39 6.95
N TYR A 226 -5.84 -22.17 6.57
CA TYR A 226 -5.30 -21.19 7.52
C TYR A 226 -6.30 -20.79 8.60
N LYS A 227 -7.56 -20.50 8.25
CA LYS A 227 -8.61 -20.19 9.24
C LYS A 227 -8.76 -21.34 10.25
N THR A 228 -8.68 -22.59 9.80
CA THR A 228 -8.82 -23.77 10.66
C THR A 228 -7.64 -23.89 11.63
N SER A 229 -6.40 -23.78 11.13
CA SER A 229 -5.20 -23.85 11.97
C SER A 229 -5.12 -22.69 12.96
N LEU A 230 -5.40 -21.46 12.53
CA LEU A 230 -5.41 -20.29 13.40
C LEU A 230 -6.49 -20.39 14.48
N ARG A 231 -7.67 -20.89 14.14
CA ARG A 231 -8.74 -21.13 15.12
C ARG A 231 -8.31 -22.13 16.19
N ALA A 232 -7.63 -23.22 15.80
CA ALA A 232 -7.12 -24.20 16.74
C ALA A 232 -6.03 -23.62 17.65
N MET A 233 -5.08 -22.87 17.06
CA MET A 233 -4.00 -22.19 17.79
C MET A 233 -4.55 -21.20 18.82
N TYR A 234 -5.42 -20.27 18.41
CA TYR A 234 -5.98 -19.28 19.34
C TYR A 234 -6.86 -19.92 20.41
N LYS A 235 -7.60 -20.99 20.09
CA LYS A 235 -8.37 -21.74 21.08
C LYS A 235 -7.47 -22.35 22.15
N ALA A 236 -6.31 -22.91 21.77
CA ALA A 236 -5.34 -23.45 22.72
C ALA A 236 -4.77 -22.36 23.65
N GLU A 237 -4.71 -21.12 23.18
CA GLU A 237 -4.31 -19.95 23.98
C GLU A 237 -5.46 -19.29 24.76
N GLY A 238 -6.66 -19.88 24.79
CA GLY A 238 -7.82 -19.31 25.48
C GLY A 238 -8.39 -18.06 24.80
N LYS A 239 -8.19 -17.90 23.49
CA LYS A 239 -8.66 -16.78 22.67
C LYS A 239 -9.69 -17.25 21.64
N ALA A 240 -10.62 -16.36 21.29
CA ALA A 240 -11.53 -16.52 20.19
C ALA A 240 -11.02 -15.76 18.96
N MET A 241 -11.14 -16.36 17.77
CA MET A 241 -10.72 -15.75 16.52
C MET A 241 -11.85 -14.90 15.91
N VAL A 242 -11.59 -13.61 15.69
CA VAL A 242 -12.45 -12.70 14.93
C VAL A 242 -11.80 -12.46 13.57
N ALA A 243 -12.53 -12.70 12.49
CA ALA A 243 -12.02 -12.49 11.14
C ALA A 243 -12.96 -11.60 10.33
N PHE A 244 -12.40 -10.65 9.57
CA PHE A 244 -13.16 -9.80 8.66
C PHE A 244 -12.34 -9.44 7.43
N GLU A 245 -13.02 -9.31 6.29
CA GLU A 245 -12.40 -8.89 5.04
C GLU A 245 -12.39 -7.36 4.97
N ARG A 246 -11.24 -6.77 4.61
CA ARG A 246 -11.13 -5.33 4.36
C ARG A 246 -11.07 -5.07 2.85
N ASN A 247 -12.24 -4.90 2.22
CA ASN A 247 -12.36 -4.56 0.81
C ASN A 247 -12.68 -3.06 0.60
N PHE A 248 -11.73 -2.17 0.93
CA PHE A 248 -11.87 -0.73 0.68
C PHE A 248 -10.68 -0.20 -0.10
N LYS A 249 -10.94 0.27 -1.34
CA LYS A 249 -9.93 0.81 -2.27
C LYS A 249 -8.67 -0.06 -2.36
N THR A 250 -8.87 -1.37 -2.44
CA THR A 250 -7.82 -2.39 -2.53
C THR A 250 -8.02 -3.23 -3.79
N HIS A 251 -6.93 -3.73 -4.36
CA HIS A 251 -6.95 -4.70 -5.45
C HIS A 251 -6.45 -6.08 -5.01
N HIS A 252 -6.12 -6.20 -3.72
CA HIS A 252 -5.57 -7.40 -3.12
C HIS A 252 -6.39 -7.82 -1.91
N TYR A 253 -6.75 -9.10 -1.89
CA TYR A 253 -7.60 -9.70 -0.90
C TYR A 253 -6.87 -9.77 0.42
N GLN A 254 -7.50 -9.24 1.45
CA GLN A 254 -6.96 -9.23 2.80
C GLN A 254 -8.05 -9.62 3.80
N LEU A 255 -7.83 -10.76 4.46
CA LEU A 255 -8.59 -11.16 5.62
C LEU A 255 -7.79 -10.81 6.88
N GLN A 256 -8.34 -9.91 7.68
CA GLN A 256 -7.80 -9.52 8.96
C GLN A 256 -8.24 -10.56 10.00
N VAL A 257 -7.30 -11.10 10.77
CA VAL A 257 -7.56 -12.14 11.78
C VAL A 257 -7.04 -11.65 13.13
N ILE A 258 -7.97 -11.32 14.02
CA ILE A 258 -7.71 -10.71 15.32
C ILE A 258 -8.20 -11.66 16.41
N PRO A 259 -7.29 -12.18 17.25
CA PRO A 259 -7.68 -12.92 18.42
C PRO A 259 -8.13 -11.98 19.55
N VAL A 260 -9.18 -12.38 20.26
CA VAL A 260 -9.69 -11.71 21.45
C VAL A 260 -9.76 -12.69 22.62
N PRO A 261 -9.64 -12.25 23.88
CA PRO A 261 -9.86 -13.12 25.02
C PRO A 261 -11.23 -13.81 24.96
N PHE A 262 -11.31 -15.10 25.32
CA PHE A 262 -12.57 -15.84 25.23
C PHE A 262 -13.70 -15.22 26.07
N CYS A 263 -13.37 -14.58 27.20
CA CYS A 263 -14.34 -13.93 28.09
C CYS A 263 -15.15 -12.82 27.41
N VAL A 264 -14.60 -12.15 26.40
CA VAL A 264 -15.29 -11.05 25.68
C VAL A 264 -15.92 -11.52 24.35
N ALA A 265 -15.71 -12.77 23.94
CA ALA A 265 -16.10 -13.26 22.62
C ALA A 265 -17.61 -13.13 22.35
N ALA A 266 -18.45 -13.33 23.38
CA ALA A 266 -19.90 -13.20 23.27
C ALA A 266 -20.36 -11.76 22.99
N GLU A 267 -19.60 -10.76 23.45
CA GLU A 267 -19.94 -9.35 23.33
C GLU A 267 -19.50 -8.74 22.00
N VAL A 268 -18.49 -9.34 21.35
CA VAL A 268 -17.92 -8.84 20.10
C VAL A 268 -19.01 -8.59 19.05
N LYS A 269 -19.88 -9.56 18.80
CA LYS A 269 -20.94 -9.42 17.80
C LYS A 269 -21.86 -8.24 18.12
N LYS A 270 -22.26 -8.10 19.39
CA LYS A 270 -23.11 -6.98 19.84
C LYS A 270 -22.40 -5.65 19.64
N ALA A 271 -21.12 -5.56 20.02
CA ALA A 271 -20.33 -4.35 19.84
C ALA A 271 -20.22 -3.93 18.36
N PHE A 272 -19.93 -4.87 17.45
CA PHE A 272 -19.89 -4.58 16.01
C PHE A 272 -21.23 -4.04 15.48
N LEU A 273 -22.35 -4.68 15.85
CA LEU A 273 -23.68 -4.26 15.41
C LEU A 273 -24.05 -2.89 15.97
N THR A 274 -23.84 -2.66 17.27
CA THR A 274 -24.11 -1.37 17.91
C THR A 274 -23.27 -0.26 17.29
N LEU A 275 -21.94 -0.44 17.18
CA LEU A 275 -21.06 0.57 16.60
C LEU A 275 -21.39 0.86 15.13
N SER A 276 -21.83 -0.14 14.36
CA SER A 276 -22.25 0.08 12.97
C SER A 276 -23.49 0.98 12.83
N GLN A 277 -24.31 1.10 13.89
CA GLN A 277 -25.54 1.88 13.90
C GLN A 277 -25.36 3.24 14.59
N THR A 278 -24.60 3.30 15.68
CA THR A 278 -24.50 4.48 16.55
C THR A 278 -23.33 5.40 16.22
N LEU A 279 -22.34 4.93 15.45
CA LEU A 279 -21.17 5.74 15.11
C LEU A 279 -21.53 6.77 14.04
N GLU A 280 -21.63 8.04 14.45
CA GLU A 280 -21.85 9.16 13.53
C GLU A 280 -20.73 9.22 12.48
N GLY A 281 -21.12 9.23 11.20
CA GLY A 281 -20.18 9.22 10.08
C GLY A 281 -19.55 7.85 9.77
N SER A 282 -20.08 6.75 10.31
CA SER A 282 -19.63 5.40 9.94
C SER A 282 -19.72 5.19 8.42
N PRO A 283 -18.63 4.76 7.75
CA PRO A 283 -18.64 4.47 6.33
C PRO A 283 -19.33 3.14 5.99
N CYS A 284 -19.73 2.35 7.00
CA CYS A 284 -20.28 1.01 6.81
C CYS A 284 -21.38 0.69 7.83
N ARG A 285 -22.53 0.22 7.32
CA ARG A 285 -23.61 -0.37 8.10
C ARG A 285 -23.51 -1.88 7.98
N LEU A 286 -23.53 -2.60 9.10
CA LEU A 286 -23.48 -4.06 9.09
C LEU A 286 -24.89 -4.64 9.01
N GLU A 287 -25.10 -5.50 8.03
CA GLU A 287 -26.34 -6.23 7.84
C GLU A 287 -26.09 -7.71 8.07
N SER A 288 -26.97 -8.35 8.85
CA SER A 288 -26.89 -9.79 9.05
C SER A 288 -27.44 -10.50 7.83
N LEU A 289 -26.65 -11.39 7.25
CA LEU A 289 -27.16 -12.28 6.21
C LEU A 289 -28.13 -13.31 6.81
N PRO A 290 -29.24 -13.62 6.11
CA PRO A 290 -30.11 -14.74 6.48
C PRO A 290 -29.30 -16.02 6.63
N LYS A 291 -29.67 -16.90 7.58
CA LYS A 291 -28.94 -18.16 7.83
C LYS A 291 -28.86 -19.08 6.61
N SER A 292 -29.80 -18.95 5.68
CA SER A 292 -29.88 -19.73 4.44
C SER A 292 -29.21 -19.06 3.24
N ALA A 293 -28.76 -17.80 3.38
CA ALA A 293 -28.14 -17.07 2.28
C ALA A 293 -26.65 -17.43 2.20
N ALA A 294 -26.19 -17.76 1.00
CA ALA A 294 -24.78 -17.84 0.68
C ALA A 294 -24.22 -16.43 0.44
N LEU A 295 -22.90 -16.27 0.52
CA LEU A 295 -22.26 -14.97 0.23
C LEU A 295 -22.48 -14.57 -1.24
N GLU A 296 -22.61 -15.58 -2.10
CA GLU A 296 -22.96 -15.50 -3.51
C GLU A 296 -24.31 -14.80 -3.75
N ASP A 297 -25.27 -14.95 -2.84
CA ASP A 297 -26.65 -14.48 -3.01
C ASP A 297 -26.81 -12.97 -2.74
N VAL A 298 -25.78 -12.34 -2.15
CA VAL A 298 -25.83 -10.96 -1.65
C VAL A 298 -24.98 -10.02 -2.53
N ARG A 299 -24.72 -10.45 -3.76
CA ARG A 299 -23.99 -9.65 -4.74
C ARG A 299 -24.79 -8.40 -5.08
N LEU A 300 -24.38 -7.25 -4.54
CA LEU A 300 -24.79 -5.97 -5.10
C LEU A 300 -24.22 -5.87 -6.54
N PRO A 301 -25.04 -5.43 -7.51
CA PRO A 301 -24.65 -5.36 -8.93
C PRO A 301 -23.42 -4.49 -9.18
#